data_AF-A0A4Q7Z6V2-F1
#
_entry.id   AF-A0A4Q7Z6V2-F1
#
_cell.length_a   1.000
_cell.length_b   1.000
_cell.length_c   1.000
_cell.angle_alpha   90.00
_cell.angle_beta   90.00
_cell.angle_gamma   90.00
#
_symmetry.space_group_name_H-M   'P 1'
#
loop_
_entity.id
_entity.type
_entity.pdbx_description
1 polymer ?
#
loop_
_entity_poly.entity_id
_entity_poly.type
_entity_poly.pdbx_seq_one_letter_code
_entity_poly.pdbx_strand_id
1 'polypeptide(L)'
;MIDELHSSMRALSERESEVARLVATGMTNYSIGVELGISERTAREYIARIMLKLRVSTRVEIAVISTKWELFKLTRNGQPHGPGVCPGCPVARVIP
;
A
#
# COMPACT_ATOMS: atom_id res chain seq x y z
N MET A 1 -10.03 17.70 -5.63
CA MET A 1 -10.26 16.62 -4.64
C MET A 1 -9.32 15.42 -4.81
N ILE A 2 -8.77 15.14 -6.01
CA ILE A 2 -7.77 14.07 -6.21
C ILE A 2 -6.34 14.53 -5.81
N ASP A 3 -6.02 15.82 -5.94
CA ASP A 3 -4.66 16.35 -5.67
C ASP A 3 -4.20 16.24 -4.21
N GLU A 4 -5.12 16.30 -3.25
CA GLU A 4 -4.79 16.27 -1.82
C GLU A 4 -4.34 14.88 -1.37
N LEU A 5 -5.02 13.83 -1.86
CA LEU A 5 -4.63 12.43 -1.69
C LEU A 5 -3.23 12.15 -2.24
N HIS A 6 -2.94 12.79 -3.37
CA HIS A 6 -1.72 12.65 -4.13
C HIS A 6 -0.49 13.21 -3.42
N SER A 7 -0.67 14.36 -2.77
CA SER A 7 0.36 14.99 -1.94
C SER A 7 0.69 14.14 -0.70
N SER A 8 -0.34 13.61 -0.03
CA SER A 8 -0.16 12.80 1.18
C SER A 8 0.60 11.50 0.92
N MET A 9 0.34 10.82 -0.20
CA MET A 9 1.09 9.61 -0.59
C MET A 9 2.54 9.90 -0.99
N ARG A 10 2.82 11.06 -1.60
CA ARG A 10 4.20 11.51 -1.89
C ARG A 10 5.00 11.87 -0.64
N ALA A 11 4.34 12.19 0.47
CA ALA A 11 4.98 12.49 1.75
C ALA A 11 5.43 11.23 2.52
N LEU A 12 5.01 10.04 2.08
CA LEU A 12 5.48 8.78 2.65
C LEU A 12 6.89 8.45 2.13
N SER A 13 7.73 7.93 3.01
CA SER A 13 8.98 7.28 2.63
C SER A 13 8.70 6.05 1.76
N GLU A 14 9.69 5.58 1.00
CA GLU A 14 9.60 4.34 0.23
C GLU A 14 9.15 3.17 1.11
N ARG A 15 9.73 3.06 2.31
CA ARG A 15 9.40 1.98 3.25
C ARG A 15 7.99 2.09 3.82
N GLU A 16 7.52 3.31 4.06
CA GLU A 16 6.14 3.57 4.50
C GLU A 16 5.14 3.28 3.38
N SER A 17 5.48 3.64 2.14
CA SER A 17 4.67 3.32 0.97
C SER A 17 4.54 1.81 0.75
N GLU A 18 5.60 1.06 1.03
CA GLU A 18 5.60 -0.39 0.96
C GLU A 18 4.69 -1.04 2.01
N VAL A 19 4.78 -0.58 3.27
CA VAL A 19 3.85 -1.00 4.33
C VAL A 19 2.40 -0.65 3.97
N ALA A 20 2.16 0.57 3.45
CA ALA A 20 0.82 0.99 3.03
C ALA A 20 0.24 0.10 1.91
N ARG A 21 1.07 -0.30 0.94
CA ARG A 21 0.70 -1.27 -0.10
C ARG A 21 0.32 -2.63 0.50
N LEU A 22 1.11 -3.16 1.43
CA LEU A 22 0.81 -4.43 2.09
C LEU A 22 -0.48 -4.35 2.91
N VAL A 23 -0.73 -3.23 3.60
CA VAL A 23 -2.00 -2.99 4.28
C VAL A 23 -3.18 -3.01 3.31
N ALA A 24 -3.02 -2.46 2.10
CA ALA A 24 -4.05 -2.48 1.06
C ALA A 24 -4.42 -3.88 0.58
N THR A 25 -3.50 -4.85 0.66
CA THR A 25 -3.77 -6.26 0.34
C THR A 25 -4.53 -7.00 1.44
N GLY A 26 -4.76 -6.35 2.59
CA GLY A 26 -5.44 -6.97 3.73
C GLY A 26 -4.52 -7.75 4.67
N MET A 27 -3.20 -7.72 4.45
CA MET A 27 -2.23 -8.40 5.32
C MET A 27 -2.30 -7.95 6.79
N THR A 28 -1.92 -8.88 7.66
CA THR A 28 -1.79 -8.66 9.11
C THR A 28 -0.44 -8.02 9.42
N ASN A 29 -0.32 -7.40 10.60
CA ASN A 29 0.97 -6.83 11.04
C ASN A 29 2.08 -7.89 11.10
N TYR A 30 1.72 -9.14 11.42
CA TYR A 30 2.66 -10.25 11.47
C TYR A 30 3.17 -10.60 10.07
N SER A 31 2.27 -10.79 9.11
CA SER A 31 2.66 -11.08 7.72
C SER A 31 3.43 -9.93 7.07
N ILE A 32 3.08 -8.68 7.39
CA ILE A 32 3.87 -7.50 6.99
C ILE A 32 5.28 -7.57 7.58
N GLY A 33 5.41 -7.97 8.85
CA GLY A 33 6.70 -8.18 9.49
C GLY A 33 7.55 -9.22 8.76
N VAL A 34 6.95 -10.37 8.45
CA VAL A 34 7.63 -11.46 7.72
C VAL A 34 8.07 -11.00 6.31
N GLU A 35 7.18 -10.39 5.55
CA GLU A 35 7.46 -9.93 4.17
C GLU A 35 8.59 -8.90 4.14
N LEU A 36 8.64 -8.02 5.13
CA LEU A 36 9.60 -6.93 5.20
C LEU A 36 10.86 -7.28 6.02
N GLY A 37 10.93 -8.46 6.63
CA GLY A 37 12.02 -8.83 7.53
C GLY A 37 12.11 -7.97 8.80
N ILE A 38 10.97 -7.46 9.30
CA ILE A 38 10.87 -6.64 10.50
C ILE A 38 9.97 -7.30 11.55
N SER A 39 10.06 -6.87 12.81
CA SER A 39 9.15 -7.38 13.84
C SER A 39 7.71 -6.89 13.62
N GLU A 40 6.72 -7.66 14.09
CA GLU A 40 5.31 -7.23 14.08
C GLU A 40 5.13 -5.87 14.79
N ARG A 41 5.86 -5.66 15.88
CA ARG A 41 5.89 -4.38 16.61
C ARG A 41 6.34 -3.24 15.69
N THR A 42 7.42 -3.45 14.95
CA THR A 42 7.95 -2.46 14.01
C THR A 42 6.95 -2.19 12.88
N ALA A 43 6.28 -3.22 12.35
CA ALA A 43 5.21 -3.06 11.37
C ALA A 43 4.07 -2.19 11.91
N ARG A 44 3.65 -2.43 13.17
CA ARG A 44 2.63 -1.62 13.85
C ARG A 44 3.06 -0.16 14.02
N GLU A 45 4.32 0.07 14.37
CA GLU A 45 4.91 1.43 14.48
C GLU A 45 4.92 2.15 13.12
N TYR A 46 5.26 1.44 12.03
CA TYR A 46 5.14 2.00 10.68
C TYR A 46 3.69 2.38 10.34
N ILE A 47 2.72 1.51 10.62
CA ILE A 47 1.29 1.80 10.38
C ILE A 47 0.85 3.03 11.17
N ALA A 48 1.25 3.15 12.44
CA ALA A 48 0.95 4.34 13.25
C ALA A 48 1.53 5.63 12.65
N ARG A 49 2.78 5.59 12.17
CA ARG A 49 3.42 6.75 11.50
C ARG A 49 2.72 7.11 10.19
N ILE A 50 2.33 6.11 9.41
CA ILE A 50 1.57 6.31 8.17
C ILE A 50 0.21 6.96 8.48
N MET A 51 -0.50 6.50 9.51
CA MET A 51 -1.77 7.11 9.92
C MET A 51 -1.62 8.59 10.26
N LEU A 52 -0.55 8.95 10.99
CA LEU A 52 -0.24 10.34 11.32
C LEU A 52 0.07 11.18 10.08
N LYS A 53 0.86 10.66 9.14
CA LYS A 53 1.24 11.37 7.90
C LYS A 53 0.06 11.55 6.95
N LEU A 54 -0.78 10.53 6.82
CA LEU A 54 -1.97 10.56 5.96
C LEU A 54 -3.17 11.22 6.64
N ARG A 55 -3.07 11.55 7.93
CA ARG A 55 -4.16 12.11 8.75
C ARG A 55 -5.43 11.24 8.74
N VAL A 56 -5.22 9.93 8.84
CA VAL A 56 -6.27 8.92 8.86
C VAL A 56 -6.34 8.26 10.22
N SER A 57 -7.51 7.74 10.56
CA SER A 57 -7.77 7.14 11.88
C SER A 57 -7.81 5.61 11.82
N THR A 58 -8.01 5.03 10.65
CA THR A 58 -8.21 3.59 10.49
C THR A 58 -7.26 2.96 9.48
N ARG A 59 -6.86 1.69 9.73
CA ARG A 59 -6.11 0.89 8.76
C ARG A 59 -6.87 0.69 7.45
N VAL A 60 -8.20 0.72 7.50
CA VAL A 60 -9.07 0.61 6.33
C VAL A 60 -8.94 1.86 5.47
N GLU A 61 -8.89 3.05 6.05
CA GLU A 61 -8.59 4.28 5.30
C GLU A 61 -7.23 4.21 4.61
N ILE A 62 -6.19 3.70 5.28
CA ILE A 62 -4.88 3.48 4.65
C ILE A 62 -5.00 2.58 3.42
N ALA A 63 -5.73 1.46 3.55
CA ALA A 63 -5.95 0.53 2.44
C ALA A 63 -6.67 1.22 1.27
N VAL A 64 -7.76 1.93 1.54
CA VAL A 64 -8.55 2.64 0.52
C VAL A 64 -7.70 3.69 -0.21
N ILE A 65 -6.93 4.49 0.52
CA ILE A 65 -6.05 5.52 -0.04
C ILE A 65 -4.99 4.86 -0.93
N SER A 66 -4.35 3.80 -0.44
CA SER A 66 -3.30 3.07 -1.16
C SER A 66 -3.84 2.43 -2.45
N THR A 67 -5.03 1.81 -2.40
CA THR A 67 -5.70 1.26 -3.59
C THR A 67 -6.05 2.35 -4.60
N LYS A 68 -6.60 3.49 -4.15
CA LYS A 68 -6.92 4.63 -5.03
C LYS A 68 -5.68 5.20 -5.70
N TRP A 69 -4.58 5.31 -4.96
CA TRP A 69 -3.30 5.77 -5.49
C TRP A 69 -2.71 4.80 -6.51
N GLU A 70 -2.83 3.48 -6.27
CA GLU A 70 -2.38 2.47 -7.24
C GLU A 70 -3.17 2.54 -8.55
N LEU A 71 -4.50 2.71 -8.44
CA LEU A 71 -5.35 2.96 -9.62
C LEU A 71 -4.92 4.22 -10.39
N PHE A 72 -4.58 5.29 -9.67
CA PHE A 72 -4.10 6.52 -10.31
C PHE A 72 -2.75 6.32 -11.03
N LYS A 73 -1.83 5.55 -10.42
CA LYS A 73 -0.54 5.22 -11.05
C LYS A 73 -0.72 4.47 -12.37
N LEU A 74 -1.63 3.50 -12.40
CA LEU A 74 -1.90 2.69 -13.60
C LEU A 74 -2.37 3.55 -14.77
N THR A 75 -3.16 4.59 -14.50
CA THR A 75 -3.61 5.52 -15.54
C THR A 75 -2.52 6.46 -16.07
N ARG A 76 -1.37 6.61 -15.39
CA ARG A 76 -0.28 7.51 -15.85
C ARG A 76 0.97 6.80 -16.33
N ASN A 77 1.36 5.68 -15.72
CA ASN A 77 2.54 4.90 -16.08
C ASN A 77 2.17 3.41 -15.93
N GLY A 78 1.90 2.72 -17.03
CA GLY A 78 1.26 1.39 -17.06
C GLY A 78 2.04 0.20 -16.48
N GLN A 79 2.46 0.23 -15.21
CA GLN A 79 2.94 -0.95 -14.49
C GLN A 79 2.29 -1.09 -13.10
N PRO A 80 1.53 -2.17 -12.83
CA PRO A 80 1.12 -2.56 -11.48
C PRO A 80 2.26 -3.31 -10.81
N HIS A 81 2.69 -2.87 -9.62
CA HIS A 81 3.49 -3.68 -8.72
C HIS A 81 2.88 -3.61 -7.31
N GLY A 82 1.79 -4.36 -7.17
CA GLY A 82 1.19 -4.69 -5.88
C GLY A 82 1.86 -5.93 -5.25
N PRO A 83 1.87 -6.06 -3.91
CA PRO A 83 2.33 -7.27 -3.26
C PRO A 83 1.34 -8.41 -3.52
N GLY A 84 1.82 -9.51 -4.09
CA GLY A 84 1.00 -10.66 -4.54
C GLY A 84 1.00 -10.90 -6.05
N VAL A 85 1.67 -10.05 -6.84
CA VAL A 85 1.84 -10.27 -8.28
C VAL A 85 3.27 -10.76 -8.54
N CYS A 86 3.45 -12.00 -9.02
CA CYS A 86 4.76 -12.45 -9.49
C CYS A 86 5.21 -11.53 -10.64
N PRO A 87 6.44 -10.99 -10.63
CA PRO A 87 6.94 -10.00 -11.61
C PRO A 87 7.09 -10.51 -13.06
N GLY A 88 6.53 -11.68 -13.38
CA GLY A 88 6.45 -12.26 -14.72
C GLY A 88 5.15 -13.02 -15.00
N CYS A 89 4.11 -12.87 -14.17
CA CYS A 89 2.82 -13.50 -14.46
C CYS A 89 2.01 -12.67 -15.47
N PRO A 90 1.58 -13.24 -16.61
CA PRO A 90 0.83 -12.54 -17.66
C PRO A 90 -0.66 -12.39 -17.31
N VAL A 91 -0.99 -12.13 -16.03
CA VAL A 91 -2.31 -12.27 -15.38
C VAL A 91 -3.46 -12.64 -16.30
N ALA A 92 -3.63 -13.97 -16.43
CA ALA A 92 -4.87 -14.67 -16.16
C ALA A 92 -6.12 -14.00 -16.76
N ARG A 93 -6.33 -14.31 -18.04
CA ARG A 93 -7.59 -14.83 -18.58
C ARG A 93 -8.82 -14.47 -17.73
N VAL A 94 -9.54 -13.45 -18.20
CA VAL A 94 -10.98 -13.35 -17.96
C VAL A 94 -11.58 -14.71 -18.34
N ILE A 95 -12.16 -15.44 -17.38
CA ILE A 95 -13.06 -16.56 -17.65
C ILE A 95 -14.08 -16.66 -16.51
N PRO A 96 -15.32 -17.04 -16.82
CA PRO A 96 -16.21 -16.54 -17.85
C PRO A 96 -17.25 -15.55 -17.28
#